data_AF-A0A3D8N0C2-F1
#
_entry.id   AF-A0A3D8N0C2-F1
#
_cell.length_a   1.000
_cell.length_b   1.000
_cell.length_c   1.000
_cell.angle_alpha   90.00
_cell.angle_beta   90.00
_cell.angle_gamma   90.00
#
_symmetry.space_group_name_H-M   'P 1'
#
loop_
_entity.id
_entity.type
_entity.pdbx_description
1 polymer ?
#
loop_
_entity_poly.entity_id
_entity_poly.type
_entity_poly.pdbx_seq_one_letter_code
_entity_poly.pdbx_strand_id
1 'polypeptide(L)'
;MKLFLIALTLLSLLATGANAEPAAKPSDTSAPGVSDDASAARDAHIEEAVLMLLSQHHRAPTLKQLEGLTPRARHFVERIARDEDAFAFHRERALIALGYWADDATFNYLAGLLDNPQTDESLLHTLLPLLANSFGERAVGELTPFVLEHDNVQVRISAAAALGRLNSDEAFKILDIAIEQEPNPIARQRIEDAAARLR
;
A
#
# COMPACT_ATOMS: atom_id res chain seq x y z
N MET A 1 -17.04 -1.21 -39.41
CA MET A 1 -17.72 -2.37 -40.04
C MET A 1 -16.92 -2.85 -41.24
N LYS A 2 -16.14 -3.93 -41.12
CA LYS A 2 -15.76 -4.81 -42.24
C LYS A 2 -15.54 -6.21 -41.66
N LEU A 3 -16.60 -7.01 -41.68
CA LEU A 3 -16.57 -8.46 -41.52
C LEU A 3 -15.81 -9.05 -42.72
N PHE A 4 -14.95 -10.04 -42.49
CA PHE A 4 -14.53 -10.98 -43.53
C PHE A 4 -14.83 -12.41 -43.08
N LEU A 5 -15.68 -13.05 -43.89
CA LEU A 5 -16.14 -14.42 -43.79
C LEU A 5 -15.05 -15.43 -44.19
N ILE A 6 -14.99 -16.52 -43.42
CA ILE A 6 -15.05 -17.94 -43.81
C ILE A 6 -14.26 -18.37 -45.06
N ALA A 7 -13.30 -19.27 -44.84
CA ALA A 7 -12.95 -20.32 -45.81
C ALA A 7 -12.77 -21.66 -45.08
N LEU A 8 -13.81 -22.49 -45.20
CA LEU A 8 -13.89 -23.90 -44.82
C LEU A 8 -13.23 -24.73 -45.92
N THR A 9 -12.23 -25.55 -45.61
CA THR A 9 -11.80 -26.65 -46.49
C THR A 9 -11.68 -27.94 -45.69
N LEU A 10 -12.59 -28.87 -46.00
CA LEU A 10 -12.51 -30.29 -45.68
C LEU A 10 -11.70 -30.97 -46.78
N LEU A 11 -10.73 -31.82 -46.40
CA LEU A 11 -10.42 -33.02 -47.19
C LEU A 11 -9.82 -34.11 -46.30
N SER A 12 -10.45 -35.28 -46.37
CA SER A 12 -10.14 -36.54 -45.70
C SER A 12 -9.07 -37.33 -46.45
N LEU A 13 -8.24 -38.14 -45.74
CA LEU A 13 -8.19 -39.61 -45.93
C LEU A 13 -7.27 -40.33 -44.92
N LEU A 14 -7.89 -41.33 -44.28
CA LEU A 14 -7.42 -42.59 -43.67
C LEU A 14 -5.92 -42.98 -43.71
N ALA A 15 -5.41 -43.38 -42.55
CA ALA A 15 -4.56 -44.56 -42.41
C ALA A 15 -4.77 -45.24 -41.04
N THR A 16 -5.24 -46.48 -41.12
CA THR A 16 -5.33 -47.52 -40.10
C THR A 16 -4.00 -47.82 -39.41
N GLY A 17 -4.04 -47.99 -38.09
CA GLY A 17 -2.95 -48.54 -37.29
C GLY A 17 -3.46 -48.92 -35.91
N ALA A 18 -4.00 -50.14 -35.80
CA ALA A 18 -4.36 -50.74 -34.53
C ALA A 18 -3.10 -51.09 -33.74
N ASN A 19 -2.99 -50.59 -32.52
CA ASN A 19 -2.32 -51.31 -31.45
C ASN A 19 -2.98 -50.94 -30.12
N ALA A 20 -3.52 -51.97 -29.48
CA ALA A 20 -4.12 -51.91 -28.16
C ALA A 20 -3.01 -51.97 -27.10
N GLU A 21 -3.00 -51.02 -26.18
CA GLU A 21 -2.23 -51.05 -24.94
C GLU A 21 -3.20 -50.76 -23.78
N PRO A 22 -3.03 -51.41 -22.61
CA PRO A 22 -4.12 -51.59 -21.66
C PRO A 22 -4.33 -50.36 -20.77
N ALA A 23 -5.60 -50.16 -20.44
CA ALA A 23 -6.11 -49.12 -19.55
C ALA A 23 -5.32 -49.03 -18.23
N ALA A 24 -4.53 -47.97 -18.10
CA ALA A 24 -4.15 -47.43 -16.80
C ALA A 24 -5.35 -46.65 -16.25
N LYS A 25 -5.82 -47.08 -15.08
CA LYS A 25 -6.91 -46.45 -14.31
C LYS A 25 -6.65 -44.95 -14.14
N PRO A 26 -7.64 -44.07 -14.30
CA PRO A 26 -7.55 -42.73 -13.74
C PRO A 26 -7.53 -42.87 -12.21
N SER A 27 -6.40 -42.54 -11.59
CA SER A 27 -6.35 -42.23 -10.16
C SER A 27 -7.06 -40.89 -9.96
N ASP A 28 -8.38 -40.95 -9.92
CA ASP A 28 -9.23 -39.93 -9.31
C ASP A 28 -8.97 -39.94 -7.81
N THR A 29 -8.05 -39.10 -7.36
CA THR A 29 -8.07 -38.51 -6.02
C THR A 29 -7.63 -37.06 -6.10
N SER A 30 -8.29 -36.28 -6.95
CA SER A 30 -8.43 -34.85 -6.71
C SER A 30 -9.81 -34.66 -6.12
N ALA A 31 -9.92 -34.71 -4.79
CA ALA A 31 -11.12 -34.23 -4.12
C ALA A 31 -11.19 -32.70 -4.37
N PRO A 32 -12.14 -32.18 -5.15
CA PRO A 32 -12.27 -30.76 -5.39
C PRO A 32 -13.14 -30.18 -4.27
N GLY A 33 -12.53 -29.56 -3.27
CA GLY A 33 -13.26 -28.77 -2.26
C GLY A 33 -12.66 -28.76 -0.85
N VAL A 34 -12.05 -29.86 -0.39
CA VAL A 34 -11.62 -29.95 1.03
C VAL A 34 -10.33 -29.18 1.31
N SER A 35 -9.41 -29.09 0.34
CA SER A 35 -8.15 -28.34 0.51
C SER A 35 -8.33 -26.83 0.53
N ASP A 36 -9.24 -26.34 -0.32
CA ASP A 36 -9.45 -24.91 -0.55
C ASP A 36 -10.25 -24.29 0.60
N ASP A 37 -11.28 -24.99 1.07
CA ASP A 37 -12.07 -24.58 2.23
C ASP A 37 -11.23 -24.56 3.52
N ALA A 38 -10.35 -25.56 3.71
CA ALA A 38 -9.44 -25.60 4.86
C ALA A 38 -8.33 -24.54 4.77
N SER A 39 -7.92 -24.13 3.57
CA SER A 39 -6.98 -23.01 3.37
C SER A 39 -7.65 -21.67 3.66
N ALA A 40 -8.86 -21.47 3.14
CA ALA A 40 -9.65 -20.25 3.36
C ALA A 40 -9.97 -20.05 4.84
N ALA A 41 -10.36 -21.11 5.56
CA ALA A 41 -10.62 -21.05 6.99
C ALA A 41 -9.37 -20.67 7.80
N ARG A 42 -8.19 -21.17 7.41
CA ARG A 42 -6.91 -20.80 8.03
C ARG A 42 -6.55 -19.35 7.76
N ASP A 43 -6.70 -18.88 6.52
CA ASP A 43 -6.40 -17.50 6.15
C ASP A 43 -7.35 -16.52 6.86
N ALA A 44 -8.63 -16.87 7.02
CA ALA A 44 -9.59 -16.08 7.79
C ALA A 44 -9.20 -15.97 9.27
N HIS A 45 -8.76 -17.07 9.89
CA HIS A 45 -8.32 -17.04 11.29
C HIS A 45 -7.05 -16.19 11.48
N ILE A 46 -6.11 -16.24 10.52
CA ILE A 46 -4.90 -15.40 10.57
C ILE A 46 -5.27 -13.93 10.37
N GLU A 47 -6.16 -13.62 9.44
CA GLU A 47 -6.64 -12.25 9.23
C GLU A 47 -7.32 -11.70 10.48
N GLU A 48 -8.16 -12.49 11.16
CA GLU A 48 -8.77 -12.10 12.42
C GLU A 48 -7.71 -11.78 13.49
N ALA A 49 -6.65 -12.58 13.59
CA ALA A 49 -5.55 -12.32 14.50
C ALA A 49 -4.76 -11.05 14.11
N VAL A 50 -4.57 -10.78 12.82
CA VAL A 50 -3.97 -9.52 12.34
C VAL A 50 -4.86 -8.33 12.70
N LEU A 51 -6.18 -8.43 12.50
CA LEU A 51 -7.14 -7.41 12.90
C LEU A 51 -7.08 -7.15 14.41
N MET A 52 -7.05 -8.19 15.24
CA MET A 52 -6.89 -8.06 16.69
C MET A 52 -5.61 -7.32 17.07
N LEU A 53 -4.49 -7.57 16.39
CA LEU A 53 -3.25 -6.82 16.59
C LEU A 53 -3.42 -5.35 16.19
N LEU A 54 -4.05 -5.08 15.05
CA LEU A 54 -4.36 -3.73 14.58
C LEU A 54 -5.31 -3.00 15.53
N SER A 55 -6.22 -3.67 16.23
CA SER A 55 -7.16 -3.03 17.17
C SER A 55 -6.53 -2.62 18.52
N GLN A 56 -5.30 -3.02 18.84
CA GLN A 56 -4.70 -2.77 20.18
C GLN A 56 -4.50 -1.26 20.46
N HIS A 57 -4.99 -0.78 21.60
CA HIS A 57 -5.22 0.65 21.84
C HIS A 57 -4.00 1.59 21.82
N HIS A 58 -2.77 1.10 21.97
CA HIS A 58 -1.64 2.01 22.25
C HIS A 58 -0.82 2.45 21.04
N ARG A 59 -0.59 1.58 20.03
CA ARG A 59 0.16 1.87 18.79
C ARG A 59 -0.21 0.86 17.69
N ALA A 60 0.11 1.17 16.43
CA ALA A 60 0.14 0.16 15.38
C ALA A 60 1.09 -1.00 15.77
N PRO A 61 0.78 -2.25 15.40
CA PRO A 61 1.60 -3.40 15.74
C PRO A 61 2.98 -3.29 15.08
N THR A 62 4.04 -3.68 15.77
CA THR A 62 5.39 -3.69 15.20
C THR A 62 5.56 -4.78 14.15
N LEU A 63 6.52 -4.61 13.22
CA LEU A 63 6.88 -5.65 12.25
C LEU A 63 7.15 -7.01 12.91
N LYS A 64 7.87 -7.02 14.04
CA LYS A 64 8.15 -8.24 14.81
C LYS A 64 6.88 -8.93 15.33
N GLN A 65 5.88 -8.17 15.77
CA GLN A 65 4.61 -8.75 16.22
C GLN A 65 3.83 -9.35 15.04
N LEU A 66 3.84 -8.67 13.90
CA LEU A 66 3.17 -9.12 12.67
C LEU A 66 3.82 -10.40 12.13
N GLU A 67 5.14 -10.40 11.94
CA GLU A 67 5.88 -11.57 11.43
C GLU A 67 5.90 -12.72 12.44
N GLY A 68 5.84 -12.42 13.73
CA GLY A 68 5.69 -13.43 14.79
C GLY A 68 4.33 -14.15 14.76
N LEU A 69 3.29 -13.52 14.22
CA LEU A 69 1.98 -14.15 14.02
C LEU A 69 1.97 -15.04 12.77
N THR A 70 2.54 -14.55 11.65
CA THR A 70 2.61 -15.31 10.40
C THR A 70 3.70 -14.77 9.46
N PRO A 71 4.42 -15.64 8.71
CA PRO A 71 5.33 -15.19 7.66
C PRO A 71 4.60 -14.50 6.49
N ARG A 72 3.27 -14.66 6.39
CA ARG A 72 2.43 -14.00 5.38
C ARG A 72 1.83 -12.68 5.88
N ALA A 73 2.32 -12.10 6.98
CA ALA A 73 1.72 -10.92 7.60
C ALA A 73 1.50 -9.76 6.62
N ARG A 74 2.49 -9.50 5.75
CA ARG A 74 2.39 -8.47 4.70
C ARG A 74 1.14 -8.62 3.84
N HIS A 75 0.81 -9.85 3.43
CA HIS A 75 -0.34 -10.12 2.57
C HIS A 75 -1.66 -9.68 3.22
N PHE A 76 -1.83 -9.99 4.50
CA PHE A 76 -3.03 -9.62 5.26
C PHE A 76 -3.10 -8.12 5.55
N VAL A 77 -1.97 -7.51 5.94
CA VAL A 77 -1.87 -6.05 6.14
C VAL A 77 -2.20 -5.31 4.85
N GLU A 78 -1.64 -5.75 3.72
CA GLU A 78 -1.90 -5.13 2.41
C GLU A 78 -3.37 -5.23 2.01
N ARG A 79 -4.01 -6.38 2.25
CA ARG A 79 -5.45 -6.54 1.99
C ARG A 79 -6.29 -5.55 2.81
N ILE A 80 -6.02 -5.42 4.11
CA ILE A 80 -6.74 -4.51 5.00
C ILE A 80 -6.46 -3.04 4.64
N ALA A 81 -5.23 -2.69 4.25
CA ALA A 81 -4.86 -1.33 3.85
C ALA A 81 -5.59 -0.88 2.56
N ARG A 82 -5.79 -1.82 1.63
CA ARG A 82 -6.44 -1.59 0.33
C ARG A 82 -7.97 -1.67 0.37
N ASP A 83 -8.54 -2.21 1.44
CA ASP A 83 -9.98 -2.33 1.61
C ASP A 83 -10.56 -0.98 2.06
N GLU A 84 -11.16 -0.25 1.13
CA GLU A 84 -11.81 1.05 1.41
C GLU A 84 -13.09 0.90 2.26
N ASP A 85 -13.68 -0.30 2.31
CA ASP A 85 -14.84 -0.62 3.14
C ASP A 85 -14.42 -1.08 4.56
N ALA A 86 -13.13 -1.33 4.79
CA ALA A 86 -12.63 -1.67 6.11
C ALA A 86 -12.87 -0.53 7.09
N PHE A 87 -13.10 -0.88 8.35
CA PHE A 87 -13.21 0.11 9.42
C PHE A 87 -12.00 1.05 9.40
N ALA A 88 -12.24 2.36 9.30
CA ALA A 88 -11.22 3.36 9.00
C ALA A 88 -9.96 3.24 9.89
N PHE A 89 -10.14 2.95 11.18
CA PHE A 89 -9.05 2.75 12.12
C PHE A 89 -8.17 1.53 11.80
N HIS A 90 -8.76 0.43 11.32
CA HIS A 90 -8.01 -0.75 10.90
C HIS A 90 -7.24 -0.46 9.62
N ARG A 91 -7.88 0.21 8.65
CA ARG A 91 -7.24 0.61 7.40
C ARG A 91 -6.05 1.54 7.64
N GLU A 92 -6.24 2.58 8.44
CA GLU A 92 -5.18 3.54 8.78
C GLU A 92 -3.98 2.83 9.43
N ARG A 93 -4.23 1.94 10.39
CA ARG A 93 -3.16 1.19 11.05
C ARG A 93 -2.49 0.17 10.14
N ALA A 94 -3.23 -0.41 9.21
CA ALA A 94 -2.67 -1.28 8.19
C ALA A 94 -1.76 -0.49 7.24
N LEU A 95 -2.14 0.74 6.85
CA LEU A 95 -1.28 1.63 6.07
C LEU A 95 0.03 1.95 6.83
N ILE A 96 -0.07 2.31 8.12
CA ILE A 96 1.11 2.53 8.97
C ILE A 96 2.00 1.29 9.02
N ALA A 97 1.40 0.11 9.22
CA ALA A 97 2.14 -1.16 9.26
C ALA A 97 2.77 -1.52 7.92
N LEU A 98 2.11 -1.16 6.80
CA LEU A 98 2.63 -1.41 5.46
C LEU A 98 3.98 -0.69 5.25
N GLY A 99 4.15 0.49 5.85
CA GLY A 99 5.42 1.26 5.84
C GLY A 99 6.63 0.51 6.41
N TYR A 100 6.44 -0.57 7.18
CA TYR A 100 7.57 -1.42 7.63
C TYR A 100 8.19 -2.23 6.49
N TRP A 101 7.46 -2.50 5.42
CA TRP A 101 7.97 -3.12 4.19
C TRP A 101 8.25 -2.02 3.16
N ALA A 102 9.28 -1.21 3.43
CA ALA A 102 9.67 -0.04 2.65
C ALA A 102 10.33 -0.40 1.29
N ASP A 103 9.57 -1.05 0.40
CA ASP A 103 9.96 -1.32 -0.99
C ASP A 103 9.24 -0.41 -2.00
N ASP A 104 9.58 -0.55 -3.27
CA ASP A 104 9.01 0.26 -4.36
C ASP A 104 7.49 0.10 -4.50
N ALA A 105 6.97 -1.10 -4.28
CA ALA A 105 5.54 -1.37 -4.40
C ALA A 105 4.77 -0.65 -3.29
N THR A 106 5.28 -0.68 -2.06
CA THR A 106 4.70 0.05 -0.93
C THR A 106 4.82 1.56 -1.14
N PHE A 107 5.98 2.06 -1.58
CA PHE A 107 6.17 3.48 -1.86
C PHE A 107 5.16 3.98 -2.88
N ASN A 108 5.08 3.33 -4.05
CA ASN A 108 4.19 3.74 -5.12
C ASN A 108 2.72 3.69 -4.69
N TYR A 109 2.33 2.71 -3.88
CA TYR A 109 0.97 2.63 -3.37
C TYR A 109 0.65 3.78 -2.40
N LEU A 110 1.51 4.02 -1.40
CA LEU A 110 1.29 5.06 -0.39
C LEU A 110 1.39 6.48 -0.99
N ALA A 111 2.32 6.71 -1.90
CA ALA A 111 2.43 7.96 -2.65
C ALA A 111 1.22 8.18 -3.56
N GLY A 112 0.74 7.13 -4.25
CA GLY A 112 -0.47 7.20 -5.06
C GLY A 112 -1.74 7.54 -4.27
N LEU A 113 -1.76 7.30 -2.95
CA LEU A 113 -2.85 7.78 -2.09
C LEU A 113 -2.78 9.29 -1.87
N LEU A 114 -1.60 9.92 -1.87
CA LEU A 114 -1.49 11.38 -1.77
C LEU A 114 -2.12 12.07 -2.99
N ASP A 115 -1.93 11.51 -4.19
CA ASP A 115 -2.45 12.07 -5.44
C ASP A 115 -3.94 11.74 -5.69
N ASN A 116 -4.54 10.87 -4.89
CA ASN A 116 -5.92 10.46 -5.09
C ASN A 116 -6.88 11.57 -4.61
N PRO A 117 -7.73 12.14 -5.49
CA PRO A 117 -8.69 13.19 -5.11
C PRO A 117 -9.75 12.74 -4.09
N GLN A 118 -9.91 11.42 -3.87
CA GLN A 118 -10.81 10.86 -2.86
C GLN A 118 -10.14 10.66 -1.50
N THR A 119 -8.82 10.89 -1.38
CA THR A 119 -8.13 10.81 -0.10
C THR A 119 -8.58 11.94 0.80
N ASP A 120 -9.08 11.57 1.98
CA ASP A 120 -9.51 12.49 3.00
C ASP A 120 -8.32 13.18 3.68
N GLU A 121 -8.51 14.45 4.07
CA GLU A 121 -7.44 15.23 4.72
C GLU A 121 -6.94 14.58 6.02
N SER A 122 -7.82 13.88 6.74
CA SER A 122 -7.42 13.13 7.94
C SER A 122 -6.38 12.07 7.61
N LEU A 123 -6.53 11.37 6.49
CA LEU A 123 -5.55 10.38 6.05
C LEU A 123 -4.24 11.01 5.56
N LEU A 124 -4.27 12.22 4.97
CA LEU A 124 -3.04 12.95 4.61
C LEU A 124 -2.15 13.20 5.83
N HIS A 125 -2.75 13.53 6.99
CA HIS A 125 -2.02 13.70 8.25
C HIS A 125 -1.30 12.42 8.71
N THR A 126 -1.74 11.25 8.25
CA THR A 126 -1.08 9.96 8.49
C THR A 126 -0.07 9.63 7.40
N LEU A 127 -0.41 9.83 6.12
CA LEU A 127 0.43 9.45 4.98
C LEU A 127 1.71 10.27 4.89
N LEU A 128 1.65 11.59 5.12
CA LEU A 128 2.82 12.48 5.03
C LEU A 128 3.96 12.07 5.98
N PRO A 129 3.74 11.94 7.31
CA PRO A 129 4.79 11.46 8.20
C PRO A 129 5.13 9.98 7.95
N LEU A 130 4.18 9.15 7.53
CA LEU A 130 4.45 7.75 7.21
C LEU A 130 5.46 7.62 6.06
N LEU A 131 5.26 8.37 4.97
CA LEU A 131 6.15 8.38 3.81
C LEU A 131 7.55 8.88 4.19
N ALA A 132 7.64 10.00 4.92
CA ALA A 132 8.92 10.50 5.42
C ALA A 132 9.65 9.47 6.30
N ASN A 133 8.96 8.86 7.26
CA ASN A 133 9.57 7.91 8.19
C ASN A 133 9.99 6.60 7.52
N SER A 134 9.24 6.14 6.51
CA SER A 134 9.47 4.83 5.87
C SER A 134 10.46 4.91 4.71
N PHE A 135 10.51 6.05 4.01
CA PHE A 135 11.26 6.19 2.76
C PHE A 135 12.31 7.32 2.77
N GLY A 136 12.40 8.08 3.86
CA GLY A 136 13.43 9.11 4.03
C GLY A 136 13.41 10.17 2.92
N GLU A 137 14.60 10.50 2.41
CA GLU A 137 14.77 11.51 1.37
C GLU A 137 14.01 11.23 0.07
N ARG A 138 13.72 9.96 -0.24
CA ARG A 138 12.89 9.58 -1.41
C ARG A 138 11.49 10.21 -1.34
N ALA A 139 10.96 10.44 -0.14
CA ALA A 139 9.64 11.03 0.05
C ALA A 139 9.60 12.54 -0.21
N VAL A 140 10.74 13.24 -0.31
CA VAL A 140 10.77 14.71 -0.40
C VAL A 140 9.98 15.22 -1.60
N GLY A 141 10.14 14.58 -2.77
CA GLY A 141 9.39 14.96 -3.97
C GLY A 141 7.88 14.87 -3.79
N GLU A 142 7.41 13.77 -3.20
CA GLU A 142 5.97 13.53 -2.95
C GLU A 142 5.39 14.47 -1.90
N LEU A 143 6.20 14.91 -0.92
CA LEU A 143 5.76 15.81 0.16
C LEU A 143 5.80 17.30 -0.25
N THR A 144 6.53 17.65 -1.31
CA THR A 144 6.76 19.04 -1.72
C THR A 144 5.48 19.79 -2.12
N PRO A 145 4.58 19.25 -2.95
CA PRO A 145 3.33 19.91 -3.28
C PRO A 145 2.47 20.20 -2.04
N PHE A 146 2.53 19.30 -1.04
CA PHE A 146 1.73 19.44 0.17
C PHE A 146 2.18 20.57 1.08
N VAL A 147 3.47 20.92 1.08
CA VAL A 147 3.97 22.04 1.88
C VAL A 147 3.90 23.38 1.14
N LEU A 148 4.06 23.37 -0.18
CA LEU A 148 4.12 24.60 -0.99
C LEU A 148 2.75 25.05 -1.52
N GLU A 149 1.87 24.11 -1.87
CA GLU A 149 0.71 24.41 -2.73
C GLU A 149 -0.63 24.02 -2.11
N HIS A 150 -0.66 23.20 -1.05
CA HIS A 150 -1.91 22.69 -0.50
C HIS A 150 -2.75 23.79 0.18
N ASP A 151 -4.05 23.86 -0.12
CA ASP A 151 -4.95 24.91 0.38
C ASP A 151 -5.12 24.87 1.91
N ASN A 152 -5.23 23.67 2.49
CA ASN A 152 -5.37 23.49 3.93
C ASN A 152 -4.06 23.74 4.70
N VAL A 153 -4.08 24.74 5.57
CA VAL A 153 -2.98 25.13 6.47
C VAL A 153 -2.45 23.97 7.31
N GLN A 154 -3.33 23.12 7.85
CA GLN A 154 -2.90 22.01 8.72
C GLN A 154 -2.15 20.94 7.93
N VAL A 155 -2.52 20.71 6.66
CA VAL A 155 -1.83 19.78 5.78
C VAL A 155 -0.44 20.31 5.45
N ARG A 156 -0.30 21.61 5.13
CA ARG A 156 1.01 22.24 4.95
C ARG A 156 1.92 22.10 6.17
N ILE A 157 1.39 22.36 7.37
CA ILE A 157 2.13 22.17 8.63
C ILE A 157 2.56 20.70 8.82
N SER A 158 1.72 19.74 8.44
CA SER A 158 2.03 18.31 8.56
C SER A 158 3.11 17.87 7.58
N ALA A 159 3.03 18.35 6.33
CA ALA A 159 4.06 18.11 5.33
C ALA A 159 5.41 18.72 5.75
N ALA A 160 5.40 19.97 6.23
CA ALA A 160 6.60 20.62 6.78
C ALA A 160 7.18 19.86 7.98
N ALA A 161 6.32 19.41 8.90
CA ALA A 161 6.77 18.63 10.05
C ALA A 161 7.33 17.25 9.66
N ALA A 162 6.85 16.65 8.56
CA ALA A 162 7.39 15.42 8.01
C ALA A 162 8.75 15.67 7.34
N LEU A 163 8.86 16.70 6.50
CA LEU A 163 10.13 17.13 5.89
C LEU A 163 11.18 17.51 6.93
N GLY A 164 10.81 18.25 7.98
CA GLY A 164 11.73 18.66 9.05
C GLY A 164 12.23 17.53 9.94
N ARG A 165 11.72 16.29 9.76
CA ARG A 165 12.29 15.07 10.37
C ARG A 165 13.31 14.41 9.46
N LEU A 166 13.29 14.72 8.16
CA LEU A 166 14.25 14.24 7.19
C LEU A 166 15.51 15.08 7.34
N ASN A 167 16.55 14.51 7.92
CA ASN A 167 17.88 15.13 8.01
C ASN A 167 18.53 15.17 6.60
N SER A 168 17.94 15.95 5.70
CA SER A 168 18.21 16.03 4.26
C SER A 168 18.35 17.49 3.83
N ASP A 169 19.41 17.78 3.07
CA ASP A 169 19.64 19.10 2.48
C ASP A 169 18.50 19.50 1.54
N GLU A 170 17.90 18.53 0.84
CA GLU A 170 16.79 18.79 -0.07
C GLU A 170 15.53 19.15 0.71
N ALA A 171 15.22 18.42 1.79
CA ALA A 171 14.12 18.78 2.69
C ALA A 171 14.31 20.20 3.27
N PHE A 172 15.54 20.56 3.64
CA PHE A 172 15.86 21.89 4.16
C PHE A 172 15.58 22.99 3.12
N LYS A 173 16.01 22.83 1.87
CA LYS A 173 15.73 23.82 0.80
C LYS A 173 14.23 24.01 0.57
N ILE A 174 13.46 22.92 0.56
CA ILE A 174 12.01 23.00 0.38
C ILE A 174 11.36 23.75 1.55
N LEU A 175 11.82 23.53 2.78
CA LEU A 175 11.33 24.26 3.95
C LEU A 175 11.69 25.75 3.90
N ASP A 176 12.89 26.12 3.46
CA ASP A 176 13.27 27.54 3.28
C ASP A 176 12.34 28.23 2.27
N ILE A 177 12.06 27.59 1.13
CA ILE A 177 11.09 28.10 0.14
C ILE A 177 9.70 28.24 0.76
N ALA A 178 9.25 27.24 1.51
CA ALA A 178 7.94 27.26 2.16
C ALA A 178 7.80 28.40 3.17
N ILE A 179 8.85 28.71 3.94
CA ILE A 179 8.87 29.83 4.91
C ILE A 179 8.70 31.17 4.20
N GLU A 180 9.39 31.37 3.08
CA GLU A 180 9.33 32.61 2.30
C GLU A 180 7.94 32.85 1.70
N GLN A 181 7.27 31.78 1.27
CA GLN A 181 6.00 31.85 0.55
C GLN A 181 4.76 31.77 1.46
N GLU A 182 4.88 31.22 2.66
CA GLU A 182 3.72 30.94 3.53
C GLU A 182 3.04 32.24 4.00
N PRO A 183 1.80 32.53 3.58
CA PRO A 183 1.10 33.76 4.00
C PRO A 183 0.55 33.68 5.42
N ASN A 184 0.29 32.49 5.96
CA ASN A 184 -0.26 32.33 7.31
C ASN A 184 0.87 32.40 8.35
N PRO A 185 0.86 33.38 9.27
CA PRO A 185 1.95 33.57 10.22
C PRO A 185 2.10 32.40 11.22
N ILE A 186 1.00 31.73 11.57
CA ILE A 186 1.05 30.55 12.45
C ILE A 186 1.71 29.40 11.71
N ALA A 187 1.32 29.15 10.46
CA ALA A 187 1.91 28.11 9.65
C ALA A 187 3.39 28.37 9.41
N ARG A 188 3.77 29.60 9.06
CA ARG A 188 5.16 30.00 8.84
C ARG A 188 6.02 29.69 10.06
N GLN A 189 5.57 30.07 11.27
CA GLN A 189 6.28 29.74 12.51
C GLN A 189 6.44 28.23 12.70
N ARG A 190 5.42 27.42 12.38
CA ARG A 190 5.50 25.95 12.48
C ARG A 190 6.48 25.36 11.47
N ILE A 191 6.57 25.92 10.27
CA ILE A 191 7.52 25.50 9.23
C ILE A 191 8.95 25.87 9.67
N GLU A 192 9.15 27.07 10.22
CA GLU A 192 10.42 27.48 10.84
C GLU A 192 10.85 26.53 11.98
N ASP A 193 9.92 26.16 12.88
CA ASP A 193 10.18 25.19 13.95
C ASP A 193 10.59 23.82 13.40
N ALA A 194 10.02 23.41 12.26
CA ALA A 194 10.36 22.16 11.59
C ALA A 194 11.77 22.24 10.96
N ALA A 195 12.10 23.35 10.29
CA ALA A 195 13.42 23.59 9.70
C ALA A 195 14.53 23.71 10.74
N ALA A 196 14.23 24.29 11.92
CA ALA A 196 15.20 24.43 13.01
C ALA A 196 15.69 23.09 13.57
N ARG A 197 14.95 21.99 13.38
CA ARG A 197 15.37 20.64 13.79
C ARG A 197 16.53 20.08 12.95
N LEU A 198 16.83 20.73 11.83
CA LEU A 198 17.86 20.34 10.88
C LEU A 198 19.18 21.11 11.08
N ARG A 199 19.23 22.04 12.06
CA ARG A 199 20.39 22.90 12.36
C ARG A 199 21.01 22.53 13.70
#